data_AF-A0A5C6Z661-F1
#
_entry.id   AF-A0A5C6Z661-F1
#
_cell.length_a   1.000
_cell.length_b   1.000
_cell.length_c   1.000
_cell.angle_alpha   90.00
_cell.angle_beta   90.00
_cell.angle_gamma   90.00
#
_symmetry.space_group_name_H-M   'P 1'
#
loop_
_entity.id
_entity.type
_entity.pdbx_description
1 polymer ?
#
loop_
_entity_poly.entity_id
_entity_poly.type
_entity_poly.pdbx_seq_one_letter_code
_entity_poly.pdbx_strand_id
1 'polypeptide(L)'
;AVLQTAEKNGKYAFGWDSDMSSYGPKAHLGSAVIDWSPYYIASVQAALDGSWSAGAGKHSWWGVKEGAIDLVSLNAAVPAEVKARVDQVKAGLKDGSFVIWKGPIAGQDGKEVLARDKVADDAFLQNIKFYVKGVEGQVPAGK
;
A
#
# COMPACT_ATOMS: atom_id res chain seq x y z
N ALA A 1 2.40 15.03 -12.60
CA ALA A 1 2.07 14.68 -14.00
C ALA A 1 0.77 13.89 -14.12
N VAL A 2 0.66 12.67 -13.55
CA VAL A 2 -0.54 11.81 -13.72
C VAL A 2 -1.83 12.49 -13.25
N LEU A 3 -1.87 13.05 -12.04
CA LEU A 3 -3.06 13.73 -11.50
C LEU A 3 -3.53 14.92 -12.34
N GLN A 4 -2.60 15.77 -12.77
CA GLN A 4 -2.91 16.90 -13.64
C GLN A 4 -3.46 16.45 -15.00
N THR A 5 -2.95 15.34 -15.55
CA THR A 5 -3.47 14.74 -16.78
C THR A 5 -4.86 14.16 -16.55
N ALA A 6 -5.10 13.47 -15.44
CA ALA A 6 -6.41 12.94 -15.08
C ALA A 6 -7.45 14.08 -14.95
N GLU A 7 -7.08 15.18 -14.27
CA GLU A 7 -7.89 16.40 -14.14
C GLU A 7 -8.30 16.96 -15.51
N LYS A 8 -7.33 17.16 -16.40
CA LYS A 8 -7.57 17.67 -17.77
C LYS A 8 -8.51 16.79 -18.58
N ASN A 9 -8.53 15.48 -18.32
CA ASN A 9 -9.34 14.50 -19.04
C ASN A 9 -10.62 14.10 -18.30
N GLY A 10 -10.94 14.75 -17.17
CA GLY A 10 -12.10 14.40 -16.35
C GLY A 10 -12.09 12.96 -15.85
N LYS A 11 -10.90 12.43 -15.53
CA LYS A 11 -10.69 11.08 -14.97
C LYS A 11 -10.23 11.17 -13.53
N TYR A 12 -10.41 10.07 -12.80
CA TYR A 12 -9.94 9.95 -11.43
C TYR A 12 -8.54 9.36 -11.36
N ALA A 13 -7.80 9.71 -10.30
CA ALA A 13 -6.50 9.17 -9.96
C ALA A 13 -6.24 9.28 -8.46
N PHE A 14 -5.17 8.62 -8.00
CA PHE A 14 -4.69 8.70 -6.62
C PHE A 14 -3.32 9.39 -6.58
N GLY A 15 -3.06 10.10 -5.49
CA GLY A 15 -1.72 10.58 -5.18
C GLY A 15 -0.84 9.50 -4.56
N TRP A 16 0.46 9.69 -4.67
CA TRP A 16 1.48 8.74 -4.23
C TRP A 16 2.57 9.48 -3.45
N ASP A 17 3.03 8.85 -2.37
CA ASP A 17 4.02 9.30 -1.38
C ASP A 17 3.66 10.53 -0.55
N SER A 18 2.85 11.44 -1.08
CA SER A 18 2.45 12.70 -0.44
C SER A 18 0.97 13.03 -0.69
N ASP A 19 0.42 13.97 0.08
CA ASP A 19 -0.89 14.54 -0.25
C ASP A 19 -0.75 15.35 -1.55
N MET A 20 -1.43 14.87 -2.60
CA MET A 20 -1.40 15.46 -3.92
C MET A 20 -2.74 16.09 -4.32
N SER A 21 -3.64 16.32 -3.37
CA SER A 21 -4.99 16.87 -3.60
C SER A 21 -4.98 18.19 -4.38
N SER A 22 -3.97 19.03 -4.17
CA SER A 22 -3.82 20.31 -4.87
C SER A 22 -3.51 20.20 -6.37
N TYR A 23 -2.96 19.06 -6.83
CA TYR A 23 -2.52 18.88 -8.22
C TYR A 23 -3.62 18.44 -9.19
N GLY A 24 -4.78 18.03 -8.67
CA GLY A 24 -5.95 17.66 -9.47
C GLY A 24 -7.19 17.57 -8.59
N PRO A 25 -7.77 18.69 -8.14
CA PRO A 25 -8.79 18.70 -7.09
C PRO A 25 -10.08 17.93 -7.43
N LYS A 26 -10.40 17.73 -8.71
CA LYS A 26 -11.55 16.92 -9.15
C LYS A 26 -11.15 15.48 -9.45
N ALA A 27 -9.95 15.27 -9.96
CA ALA A 27 -9.42 13.95 -10.29
C ALA A 27 -8.94 13.15 -9.08
N HIS A 28 -8.35 13.81 -8.09
CA HIS A 28 -7.75 13.18 -6.91
C HIS A 28 -8.84 12.56 -6.05
N LEU A 29 -8.81 11.25 -5.85
CA LEU A 29 -9.73 10.54 -4.93
C LEU A 29 -9.18 10.38 -3.52
N GLY A 30 -7.85 10.45 -3.35
CA GLY A 30 -7.10 10.23 -2.12
C GLY A 30 -5.61 10.05 -2.43
N SER A 31 -4.76 10.12 -1.41
CA SER A 31 -3.31 9.90 -1.52
C SER A 31 -2.85 8.78 -0.60
N ALA A 32 -2.13 7.79 -1.15
CA ALA A 32 -1.33 6.87 -0.34
C ALA A 32 -0.04 7.60 0.06
N VAL A 33 0.04 8.04 1.32
CA VAL A 33 1.16 8.82 1.86
C VAL A 33 2.12 7.90 2.60
N ILE A 34 3.41 8.21 2.46
CA ILE A 34 4.46 7.62 3.28
C ILE A 34 4.89 8.65 4.33
N ASP A 35 4.72 8.32 5.61
CA ASP A 35 5.28 9.09 6.72
C ASP A 35 6.50 8.37 7.26
N TRP A 36 7.69 8.92 6.98
CA TRP A 36 8.96 8.38 7.47
C TRP A 36 9.27 8.79 8.92
N SER A 37 8.50 9.71 9.50
CA SER A 37 8.76 10.26 10.83
C SER A 37 8.79 9.19 11.92
N PRO A 38 7.82 8.24 12.00
CA PRO A 38 7.87 7.18 13.00
C PRO A 38 9.16 6.36 12.92
N TYR A 39 9.60 6.02 11.71
CA TYR A 39 10.79 5.22 11.48
C TYR A 39 12.06 5.98 11.87
N TYR A 40 12.18 7.25 11.46
CA TYR A 40 13.35 8.06 11.78
C TYR A 40 13.46 8.34 13.27
N ILE A 41 12.34 8.66 13.94
CA ILE A 41 12.33 8.86 15.40
C ILE A 41 12.79 7.58 16.12
N ALA A 42 12.23 6.43 15.78
CA ALA A 42 12.59 5.16 16.40
C ALA A 42 14.05 4.77 16.15
N SER A 43 14.54 4.96 14.92
CA SER A 43 15.91 4.59 14.53
C SER A 43 16.95 5.48 15.21
N VAL A 44 16.70 6.80 15.28
CA VAL A 44 17.57 7.75 15.98
C VAL A 44 17.57 7.47 17.48
N GLN A 45 16.41 7.20 18.07
CA GLN A 45 16.33 6.84 19.49
C GLN A 45 17.12 5.55 19.78
N ALA A 46 16.98 4.51 18.95
CA ALA A 46 17.76 3.29 19.11
C ALA A 46 19.28 3.53 19.02
N ALA A 47 19.72 4.44 18.16
CA ALA A 47 21.12 4.82 18.05
C ALA A 47 21.63 5.55 19.30
N LEU A 48 20.83 6.49 19.83
CA LEU A 48 21.13 7.21 21.07
C LEU A 48 21.21 6.27 22.28
N ASP A 49 20.33 5.27 22.33
CA ASP A 49 20.29 4.26 23.40
C ASP A 49 21.35 3.16 23.22
N GLY A 50 22.15 3.21 22.14
CA GLY A 50 23.15 2.18 21.82
C GLY A 50 22.54 0.81 21.47
N SER A 51 21.23 0.75 21.19
CA SER A 51 20.49 -0.48 20.87
C SER A 51 20.28 -0.68 19.37
N TRP A 52 20.72 0.27 18.54
CA TRP A 52 20.61 0.17 17.09
C TRP A 52 21.36 -1.06 16.56
N SER A 53 20.71 -1.79 15.65
CA SER A 53 21.29 -2.96 15.00
C SER A 53 20.90 -3.01 13.53
N ALA A 54 21.83 -3.45 12.68
CA ALA A 54 21.62 -3.73 11.26
C ALA A 54 22.15 -5.11 10.90
N GLY A 55 21.74 -5.63 9.74
CA GLY A 55 22.15 -6.93 9.23
C GLY A 55 20.97 -7.84 8.86
N ALA A 56 21.27 -9.11 8.60
CA ALA A 56 20.25 -10.10 8.23
C ALA A 56 19.17 -10.21 9.32
N GLY A 57 17.91 -10.15 8.92
CA GLY A 57 16.76 -10.18 9.84
C GLY A 57 16.50 -8.89 10.62
N LYS A 58 17.24 -7.80 10.36
CA LYS A 58 17.07 -6.47 10.97
C LYS A 58 16.50 -5.45 9.98
N HIS A 59 15.52 -5.85 9.17
CA HIS A 59 14.82 -4.96 8.23
C HIS A 59 13.50 -4.47 8.85
N SER A 60 13.10 -3.26 8.46
CA SER A 60 11.81 -2.70 8.84
C SER A 60 10.87 -2.74 7.64
N TRP A 61 9.70 -3.35 7.82
CA TRP A 61 8.60 -3.30 6.86
C TRP A 61 7.37 -2.71 7.54
N TRP A 62 7.30 -1.38 7.54
CA TRP A 62 6.30 -0.64 8.29
C TRP A 62 5.16 -0.19 7.36
N GLY A 63 3.93 -0.33 7.83
CA GLY A 63 2.72 -0.01 7.10
C GLY A 63 1.76 0.83 7.92
N VAL A 64 0.46 0.59 7.74
CA VAL A 64 -0.63 1.29 8.45
C VAL A 64 -0.55 1.07 9.96
N LYS A 65 -0.13 -0.11 10.39
CA LYS A 65 0.01 -0.45 11.82
C LYS A 65 1.01 0.46 12.54
N GLU A 66 2.17 0.68 11.93
CA GLU A 66 3.24 1.52 12.47
C GLU A 66 3.05 3.01 12.18
N GLY A 67 1.99 3.38 11.43
CA GLY A 67 1.73 4.75 10.99
C GLY A 67 2.66 5.24 9.89
N ALA A 68 3.40 4.33 9.23
CA ALA A 68 4.33 4.70 8.15
C ALA A 68 3.62 4.87 6.80
N ILE A 69 2.44 4.29 6.63
CA ILE A 69 1.63 4.38 5.40
C ILE A 69 0.19 4.74 5.78
N ASP A 70 -0.42 5.69 5.07
CA ASP A 70 -1.85 5.96 5.21
C ASP A 70 -2.52 6.37 3.89
N LEU A 71 -3.83 6.14 3.76
CA LEU A 71 -4.67 6.75 2.73
C LEU A 71 -5.34 8.00 3.30
N VAL A 72 -4.96 9.17 2.80
CA VAL A 72 -5.39 10.48 3.30
C VAL A 72 -6.14 11.29 2.23
N SER A 73 -6.75 12.39 2.68
CA SER A 73 -7.36 13.41 1.82
C SER A 73 -8.39 12.84 0.83
N LEU A 74 -9.28 11.98 1.34
CA LEU A 74 -10.36 11.40 0.54
C LEU A 74 -11.25 12.49 -0.03
N ASN A 75 -11.49 12.44 -1.34
CA ASN A 75 -12.25 13.47 -2.03
C ASN A 75 -13.72 13.50 -1.56
N ALA A 76 -14.31 14.70 -1.57
CA ALA A 76 -15.72 14.89 -1.29
C ALA A 76 -16.63 14.05 -2.21
N ALA A 77 -16.23 13.83 -3.47
CA ALA A 77 -16.95 13.03 -4.46
C ALA A 77 -17.00 11.53 -4.15
N VAL A 78 -16.17 11.02 -3.24
CA VAL A 78 -16.23 9.62 -2.80
C VAL A 78 -17.52 9.40 -1.98
N PRO A 79 -18.38 8.44 -2.34
CA PRO A 79 -19.61 8.17 -1.59
C PRO A 79 -19.35 7.79 -0.12
N ALA A 80 -20.33 8.05 0.75
CA ALA A 80 -20.18 7.86 2.19
C ALA A 80 -19.95 6.38 2.56
N GLU A 81 -20.62 5.46 1.88
CA GLU A 81 -20.45 4.02 2.05
C GLU A 81 -19.04 3.54 1.66
N VAL A 82 -18.44 4.18 0.65
CA VAL A 82 -17.06 3.88 0.24
C VAL A 82 -16.07 4.42 1.26
N LYS A 83 -16.28 5.64 1.78
CA LYS A 83 -15.47 6.22 2.87
C LYS A 83 -15.50 5.32 4.11
N ALA A 84 -16.69 4.87 4.52
CA ALA A 84 -16.84 3.95 5.65
C ALA A 84 -16.10 2.62 5.42
N ARG A 85 -16.15 2.08 4.19
CA ARG A 85 -15.38 0.87 3.85
C ARG A 85 -13.87 1.10 3.88
N VAL A 86 -13.39 2.27 3.45
CA VAL A 86 -11.98 2.64 3.57
C VAL A 86 -11.57 2.68 5.03
N ASP A 87 -12.35 3.32 5.90
CA ASP A 87 -12.06 3.39 7.33
C ASP A 87 -12.04 2.00 7.98
N GLN A 88 -12.98 1.12 7.60
CA GLN A 88 -13.00 -0.27 8.06
C GLN A 88 -11.72 -1.03 7.63
N VAL A 89 -11.30 -0.88 6.37
CA VAL A 89 -10.07 -1.53 5.88
C VAL A 89 -8.83 -0.94 6.56
N LYS A 90 -8.76 0.38 6.75
CA LYS A 90 -7.67 1.03 7.49
C LYS A 90 -7.55 0.52 8.92
N ALA A 91 -8.69 0.42 9.63
CA ALA A 91 -8.73 -0.16 10.96
C ALA A 91 -8.25 -1.62 10.95
N GLY A 92 -8.73 -2.41 9.99
CA GLY A 92 -8.32 -3.81 9.86
C GLY A 92 -6.84 -4.02 9.49
N LEU A 93 -6.26 -3.13 8.68
CA LEU A 93 -4.82 -3.14 8.38
C LEU A 93 -4.00 -2.77 9.61
N LYS A 94 -4.53 -1.88 10.45
CA LYS A 94 -3.86 -1.43 11.68
C LYS A 94 -3.87 -2.51 12.77
N ASP A 95 -5.01 -3.15 12.99
CA ASP A 95 -5.17 -4.18 14.03
C ASP A 95 -4.82 -5.61 13.57
N GLY A 96 -4.62 -5.81 12.26
CA GLY A 96 -4.26 -7.08 11.65
C GLY A 96 -5.45 -7.99 11.30
N SER A 97 -6.69 -7.54 11.51
CA SER A 97 -7.90 -8.28 11.14
C SER A 97 -8.17 -8.28 9.63
N PHE A 98 -7.61 -7.31 8.89
CA PHE A 98 -7.63 -7.28 7.43
C PHE A 98 -6.24 -7.56 6.86
N VAL A 99 -6.13 -8.61 6.06
CA VAL A 99 -4.88 -9.06 5.44
C VAL A 99 -5.02 -9.02 3.93
N ILE A 100 -4.18 -8.22 3.25
CA ILE A 100 -4.24 -8.00 1.79
C ILE A 100 -3.96 -9.31 1.05
N TRP A 101 -2.90 -10.01 1.44
CA TRP A 101 -2.46 -11.26 0.82
C TRP A 101 -2.96 -12.47 1.58
N LYS A 102 -4.28 -12.69 1.54
CA LYS A 102 -4.94 -13.88 2.06
C LYS A 102 -5.64 -14.63 0.92
N GLY A 103 -5.36 -15.92 0.80
CA GLY A 103 -5.92 -16.75 -0.26
C GLY A 103 -7.43 -16.99 -0.13
N PRO A 104 -8.08 -17.42 -1.23
CA PRO A 104 -7.46 -17.96 -2.44
C PRO A 104 -7.02 -16.84 -3.41
N ILE A 105 -5.77 -16.91 -3.87
CA ILE A 105 -5.25 -16.05 -4.94
C ILE A 105 -4.71 -16.95 -6.05
N ALA A 106 -5.12 -16.63 -7.27
CA ALA A 106 -4.59 -17.24 -8.49
C ALA A 106 -3.74 -16.22 -9.26
N GLY A 107 -2.72 -16.72 -9.95
CA GLY A 107 -1.96 -15.96 -10.94
C GLY A 107 -2.82 -15.65 -12.17
N GLN A 108 -2.31 -14.74 -13.00
CA GLN A 108 -2.89 -14.36 -14.28
C GLN A 108 -3.03 -15.55 -15.24
N ASP A 109 -2.14 -16.55 -15.11
CA ASP A 109 -2.18 -17.82 -15.85
C ASP A 109 -3.21 -18.83 -15.29
N GLY A 110 -3.96 -18.46 -14.26
CA GLY A 110 -4.98 -19.28 -13.61
C GLY A 110 -4.45 -20.28 -12.58
N LYS A 111 -3.12 -20.40 -12.41
CA LYS A 111 -2.55 -21.29 -11.38
C LYS A 111 -2.74 -20.70 -9.99
N GLU A 112 -2.95 -21.56 -9.00
CA GLU A 112 -2.99 -21.13 -7.61
C GLU A 112 -1.60 -20.61 -7.18
N VAL A 113 -1.56 -19.44 -6.56
CA VAL A 113 -0.34 -18.84 -5.99
C VAL A 113 -0.44 -18.71 -4.47
N LEU A 114 -1.64 -18.60 -3.92
CA LEU A 114 -1.88 -18.61 -2.49
C LEU A 114 -3.15 -19.40 -2.18
N ALA A 115 -3.00 -20.54 -1.51
CA ALA A 115 -4.10 -21.43 -1.15
C ALA A 115 -5.15 -20.73 -0.28
N ARG A 116 -6.39 -21.22 -0.33
CA ARG A 116 -7.51 -20.71 0.47
C ARG A 116 -7.12 -20.54 1.94
N ASP A 117 -7.49 -19.39 2.52
CA ASP A 117 -7.25 -19.01 3.92
C ASP A 117 -5.77 -18.86 4.34
N LYS A 118 -4.81 -19.22 3.48
CA LYS A 118 -3.39 -18.99 3.73
C LYS A 118 -3.08 -17.50 3.66
N VAL A 119 -2.41 -16.98 4.68
CA VAL A 119 -1.83 -15.63 4.71
C VAL A 119 -0.39 -15.71 4.18
N ALA A 120 -0.02 -14.81 3.29
CA ALA A 120 1.35 -14.70 2.79
C ALA A 120 2.31 -14.25 3.90
N ASP A 121 3.52 -14.80 3.88
CA ASP A 121 4.65 -14.34 4.68
C ASP A 121 5.54 -13.38 3.89
N ASP A 122 6.50 -12.76 4.56
CA ASP A 122 7.43 -11.82 3.92
C ASP A 122 8.24 -12.47 2.79
N ALA A 123 8.56 -13.76 2.92
CA ALA A 123 9.28 -14.50 1.89
C ALA A 123 8.46 -14.60 0.59
N PHE A 124 7.15 -14.88 0.70
CA PHE A 124 6.24 -14.82 -0.43
C PHE A 124 6.19 -13.42 -1.04
N LEU A 125 5.99 -12.38 -0.22
CA LEU A 125 5.81 -11.01 -0.69
C LEU A 125 7.07 -10.48 -1.41
N GLN A 126 8.26 -10.78 -0.90
CA GLN A 126 9.54 -10.42 -1.53
C GLN A 126 9.78 -11.13 -2.86
N ASN A 127 9.07 -12.22 -3.13
CA ASN A 127 9.22 -13.04 -4.33
C ASN A 127 8.02 -12.96 -5.29
N ILE A 128 7.15 -11.96 -5.14
CA ILE A 128 6.08 -11.71 -6.12
C ILE A 128 6.70 -11.31 -7.46
N LYS A 129 6.67 -12.26 -8.40
CA LYS A 129 7.14 -12.12 -9.79
C LYS A 129 6.08 -12.55 -10.79
N PHE A 130 4.81 -12.46 -10.39
CA PHE A 130 3.65 -12.83 -11.17
C PHE A 130 2.59 -11.73 -11.03
N TYR A 131 1.67 -11.67 -11.99
CA TYR A 131 0.43 -10.92 -11.82
C TYR A 131 -0.69 -11.82 -11.34
N VAL A 132 -1.63 -11.27 -10.58
CA VAL A 132 -2.83 -12.01 -10.13
C VAL A 132 -3.87 -12.10 -11.25
N LYS A 133 -4.79 -13.05 -11.14
CA LYS A 133 -5.93 -13.20 -12.05
C LYS A 133 -6.68 -11.87 -12.21
N GLY A 134 -6.94 -11.47 -13.45
CA GLY A 134 -7.64 -10.23 -13.81
C GLY A 134 -6.73 -9.05 -14.17
N VAL A 135 -5.42 -9.14 -13.94
CA VAL A 135 -4.46 -8.20 -14.49
C VAL A 135 -4.22 -8.53 -15.97
N GLU A 136 -4.15 -7.52 -16.82
CA GLU A 136 -3.72 -7.63 -18.21
C GLU A 136 -2.32 -7.03 -18.37
N GLY A 137 -1.51 -7.60 -19.25
CA GLY A 137 -0.09 -7.27 -19.40
C GLY A 137 0.83 -8.46 -19.15
N GLN A 138 2.13 -8.27 -19.31
CA GLN A 138 3.15 -9.30 -19.10
C GLN A 138 4.16 -8.83 -18.07
N VAL A 139 4.54 -9.71 -17.15
CA VAL A 139 5.67 -9.43 -16.24
C VAL A 139 6.88 -9.18 -17.11
N PRO A 140 7.59 -8.05 -16.97
CA PRO A 140 8.79 -7.79 -17.76
C PRO A 140 9.78 -8.93 -17.59
N ALA A 141 10.07 -9.65 -18.68
CA ALA A 141 11.20 -10.56 -18.69
C ALA A 141 12.47 -9.69 -18.71
N GLY A 142 13.34 -9.86 -17.72
CA GLY A 142 14.68 -9.27 -17.77
C GLY A 142 15.36 -9.66 -19.10
N LYS A 143 16.17 -8.75 -19.64
CA LYS A 143 16.99 -9.05 -20.81
C LYS A 143 17.92 -10.23 -20.56
#